data_AF-A0A964QJW2-F1
#
_entry.id   AF-A0A964QJW2-F1
#
_cell.length_a   1.000
_cell.length_b   1.000
_cell.length_c   1.000
_cell.angle_alpha   90.00
_cell.angle_beta   90.00
_cell.angle_gamma   90.00
#
_symmetry.space_group_name_H-M   'P 1'
#
loop_
_entity.id
_entity.type
_entity.pdbx_description
1 polymer ?
#
loop_
_entity_poly.entity_id
_entity_poly.type
_entity_poly.pdbx_seq_one_letter_code
_entity_poly.pdbx_strand_id
1 'polypeptide(L)' 'MCREHKISEQTFYRWKQKYGGMDLADAKRFKELEKENRELKKMRAESML' A
#
# COMPACT_ATOMS: atom_id res chain seq x y z
N MET A 1 -19.06 -5.89 -8.09
CA MET A 1 -17.84 -5.10 -7.81
C MET A 1 -18.12 -3.69 -7.24
N CYS A 2 -18.34 -2.60 -8.01
CA CYS A 2 -18.46 -1.24 -7.42
C CYS A 2 -19.69 -1.05 -6.50
N ARG A 3 -20.90 -1.44 -6.97
CA ARG A 3 -22.13 -1.42 -6.15
C ARG A 3 -22.08 -2.34 -4.94
N GLU A 4 -21.37 -3.45 -5.07
CA GLU A 4 -21.24 -4.50 -4.06
C GLU A 4 -20.26 -4.12 -2.95
N HIS A 5 -19.18 -3.42 -3.32
CA HIS A 5 -18.19 -2.89 -2.38
C HIS A 5 -18.51 -1.46 -1.91
N LYS A 6 -19.67 -0.90 -2.26
CA LYS A 6 -20.08 0.48 -1.94
C LYS A 6 -19.01 1.53 -2.31
N ILE A 7 -18.30 1.31 -3.41
CA ILE A 7 -17.29 2.24 -3.94
C ILE A 7 -17.79 2.87 -5.24
N SER A 8 -17.46 4.13 -5.47
CA SER A 8 -17.76 4.78 -6.75
C SER A 8 -16.89 4.20 -7.87
N GLU A 9 -17.40 4.17 -9.10
CA GLU A 9 -16.62 3.73 -10.26
C GLU A 9 -15.34 4.55 -10.43
N GLN A 10 -15.40 5.86 -10.19
CA GLN A 10 -14.23 6.73 -10.22
C GLN A 10 -13.14 6.28 -9.23
N THR A 11 -13.54 5.86 -8.02
CA THR A 11 -12.60 5.33 -7.01
C THR A 11 -12.01 4.00 -7.47
N PHE A 12 -12.82 3.13 -8.06
CA PHE A 12 -12.37 1.86 -8.59
C PHE A 12 -11.35 2.02 -9.73
N TYR A 13 -11.63 2.86 -10.72
CA TYR A 13 -10.70 3.10 -11.83
C TYR A 13 -9.40 3.76 -11.36
N ARG A 14 -9.45 4.66 -10.36
CA ARG A 14 -8.25 5.22 -9.72
C ARG A 14 -7.40 4.14 -9.07
N TRP A 15 -8.03 3.20 -8.35
CA TRP A 15 -7.31 2.08 -7.75
C TRP A 15 -6.77 1.11 -8.79
N LYS A 16 -7.54 0.84 -9.85
CA LYS A 16 -7.10 0.00 -10.97
C LYS A 16 -5.91 0.61 -11.71
N GLN A 17 -5.85 1.93 -11.91
CA GLN A 17 -4.66 2.56 -12.49
C GLN A 17 -3.45 2.49 -11.55
N LYS A 18 -3.66 2.68 -10.25
CA LYS A 18 -2.56 2.72 -9.27
C LYS A 18 -2.03 1.34 -8.88
N TYR A 19 -2.91 0.34 -8.85
CA TYR A 19 -2.64 -0.98 -8.29
C TYR A 19 -3.03 -2.13 -9.23
N GLY A 20 -3.63 -1.88 -10.39
CA GLY A 20 -4.16 -2.93 -11.26
C GLY A 20 -3.09 -3.76 -11.99
N GLY A 21 -1.82 -3.35 -11.96
CA GLY A 21 -0.68 -4.16 -12.37
C GLY A 21 0.08 -4.81 -11.21
N MET A 22 -0.40 -4.64 -9.98
CA MET A 22 0.21 -5.21 -8.77
C MET A 22 -0.36 -6.61 -8.55
N ASP A 23 0.49 -7.64 -8.59
CA ASP A 23 0.07 -8.99 -8.23
C ASP A 23 -0.02 -9.14 -6.70
N LEU A 24 -0.64 -10.21 -6.22
CA LEU A 24 -0.71 -10.56 -4.79
C LEU A 24 0.69 -10.65 -4.17
N ALA A 25 1.68 -11.13 -4.92
CA ALA A 25 3.08 -11.16 -4.50
C ALA A 25 3.65 -9.74 -4.29
N ASP A 26 3.34 -8.80 -5.18
CA ASP A 26 3.77 -7.41 -5.08
C ASP A 26 3.10 -6.71 -3.91
N ALA A 27 1.81 -6.97 -3.67
CA ALA A 27 1.09 -6.43 -2.52
C ALA A 27 1.65 -6.94 -1.19
N LYS A 28 2.05 -8.22 -1.13
CA LYS A 28 2.70 -8.81 0.05
C LYS A 28 4.06 -8.16 0.30
N ARG A 29 4.89 -8.05 -0.74
CA ARG A 29 6.20 -7.40 -0.67
C ARG A 29 6.09 -5.93 -0.26
N PHE A 30 5.09 -5.23 -0.78
CA PHE A 30 4.82 -3.84 -0.42
C PHE A 30 4.56 -3.69 1.09
N LYS A 31 3.74 -4.57 1.68
CA LYS A 31 3.44 -4.57 3.12
C LYS A 31 4.68 -4.87 3.98
N GLU A 32 5.53 -5.79 3.54
CA GLU A 32 6.80 -6.11 4.21
C GLU A 32 7.74 -4.90 4.19
N LEU A 33 7.90 -4.25 3.03
CA LEU A 33 8.70 -3.03 2.90
C LEU A 33 8.16 -1.87 3.73
N GLU A 34 6.84 -1.69 3.83
CA GLU A 34 6.25 -0.66 4.71
C GLU A 34 6.58 -0.92 6.18
N LYS A 35 6.58 -2.19 6.61
CA LYS A 35 6.97 -2.57 7.98
C LYS A 35 8.44 -2.27 8.23
N GLU A 36 9.33 -2.69 7.33
CA GLU A 36 10.77 -2.43 7.45
C GLU A 36 11.07 -0.92 7.45
N ASN A 37 10.43 -0.15 6.57
CA ASN A 37 10.62 1.30 6.51
C ASN A 37 10.21 1.99 7.83
N ARG A 38 9.15 1.50 8.48
CA ARG A 38 8.71 1.99 9.79
C ARG A 38 9.77 1.74 10.88
N GLU A 39 10.29 0.52 10.96
CA GLU A 39 11.34 0.17 11.92
C GLU A 39 12.63 0.95 11.65
N LEU A 40 13.02 1.09 10.39
CA LEU A 40 14.19 1.89 9.99
C LEU A 40 14.02 3.37 10.34
N LYS A 41 12.84 3.94 10.14
CA LYS A 41 12.56 5.33 10.55
C LYS A 41 12.64 5.50 12.06
N LYS A 42 12.15 4.52 12.83
CA LYS A 42 12.24 4.52 14.30
C LYS A 42 13.70 4.48 14.74
N MET A 43 14.49 3.51 14.27
CA MET A 43 15.92 3.41 14.59
C MET A 43 16.70 4.66 14.18
N ARG A 44 16.40 5.24 13.02
CA ARG A 44 17.03 6.47 12.55
C ARG A 44 16.69 7.66 13.44
N ALA A 45 15.45 7.78 13.91
CA ALA A 45 15.05 8.82 14.85
C ALA A 45 15.73 8.64 16.22
N GLU A 46 15.84 7.40 16.70
CA GLU A 46 16.56 7.06 17.94
C GLU A 46 18.06 7.34 17.83
N SER A 47 18.66 7.17 16.65
CA SER A 47 20.09 7.47 16.40
C SER A 47 20.39 8.98 16.23
N MET A 48 19.36 9.81 16.09
CA MET A 48 19.48 11.27 15.94
C MET A 48 19.25 12.03 17.26
N LEU A 49 18.99 11.33 18.36
CA LEU A 49 18.91 11.83 19.73
C LEU A 49 20.28 11.71 20.41
#